data_AF-A0A101DGZ0-F1
#
_entry.id   AF-A0A101DGZ0-F1
#
_cell.length_a   1.000
_cell.length_b   1.000
_cell.length_c   1.000
_cell.angle_alpha   90.00
_cell.angle_beta   90.00
_cell.angle_gamma   90.00
#
_symmetry.space_group_name_H-M   'P 1'
#
loop_
_entity.id
_entity.type
_entity.pdbx_description
1 polymer ?
#
loop_
_entity_poly.entity_id
_entity_poly.type
_entity_poly.pdbx_seq_one_letter_code
_entity_poly.pdbx_strand_id
1 'polypeptide(L)'
;MHPTSLNKMRAFAEEYLRDFRGHRLVILDIGSQAVGNMPTYRQFFNNPNWQYYRLDLTEGENVDIAVKDPYSWTEIADNFADVVISGQAFEHIEFPWLTIKEIFRVLKPGGLCCLIAPSAGPEHKHPYDCWRIYPDGMRALAKWAGFEIVEVFTDWGLGEWQDTIGIFQKPTEDGANNAPFGKVESKNIAEGVYLQAIKEPNIYKGPQYYARAYKTLKDKKDYKSAYLYLTAGLNVYPHNIYLRQRIVELCLETKEPEKAVEHVLYLLKAKPINKDSIALVSWIFDITKENDKALILQSLPSTEHELTQMAQFSELAGGFELASACWGKIVEINPQNLNAKLMHAYCVRATGNVELSDRLFDEALEFQLKNNILNRTTIIQRLIDRFGFKNYLEIGVERGLNFLQIRCPVKYAVDHVCKVPNLDRYERFFYKMTSDEFFANPPREIVDGGLDIVFIDGLHTYEQSLRDVENALRFLKPEGFIVMHDCLPDSPATAAPTLEEARKHPQFKGAWTGEVYKTILHLRATRDDLFVAVVNTDWGVGIVRRGKPESIIELDLEEIEKMTYEEFNKNKEYYLNLKPKDWFFKYVSY
;
A
#
# COMPACT_ATOMS: atom_id res chain seq x y z
N MET A 1 5.26 42.68 -3.98
CA MET A 1 4.40 41.49 -3.76
C MET A 1 4.09 40.78 -5.07
N HIS A 2 3.99 39.45 -5.04
CA HIS A 2 3.57 38.65 -6.20
C HIS A 2 2.03 38.43 -6.22
N PRO A 3 1.44 37.99 -7.35
CA PRO A 3 -0.02 37.99 -7.52
C PRO A 3 -0.82 37.14 -6.52
N THR A 4 -0.37 35.95 -6.15
CA THR A 4 -1.13 35.07 -5.24
C THR A 4 -1.23 35.69 -3.85
N SER A 5 -0.16 36.31 -3.38
CA SER A 5 -0.10 37.06 -2.12
C SER A 5 -1.04 38.28 -2.14
N LEU A 6 -1.06 39.05 -3.23
CA LEU A 6 -1.99 40.17 -3.42
C LEU A 6 -3.46 39.72 -3.40
N ASN A 7 -3.79 38.62 -4.10
CA ASN A 7 -5.15 38.10 -4.16
C ASN A 7 -5.67 37.69 -2.76
N LYS A 8 -4.82 37.03 -1.96
CA LYS A 8 -5.14 36.65 -0.58
C LYS A 8 -5.34 37.87 0.32
N MET A 9 -4.47 38.87 0.25
CA MET A 9 -4.60 40.09 1.05
C MET A 9 -5.83 40.93 0.64
N ARG A 10 -6.12 41.02 -0.67
CA ARG A 10 -7.36 41.64 -1.17
C ARG A 10 -8.58 40.95 -0.58
N ALA A 11 -8.63 39.62 -0.63
CA ALA A 11 -9.75 38.86 -0.08
C ALA A 11 -9.89 39.08 1.44
N PHE A 12 -8.78 39.21 2.18
CA PHE A 12 -8.83 39.55 3.60
C PHE A 12 -9.49 40.91 3.83
N ALA A 13 -9.04 41.95 3.13
CA ALA A 13 -9.61 43.30 3.23
C ALA A 13 -11.08 43.34 2.77
N GLU A 14 -11.43 42.62 1.71
CA GLU A 14 -12.76 42.63 1.13
C GLU A 14 -13.77 41.78 1.87
N GLU A 15 -13.36 40.76 2.62
CA GLU A 15 -14.27 39.84 3.32
C GLU A 15 -14.28 40.07 4.83
N TYR A 16 -13.13 40.20 5.49
CA TYR A 16 -13.09 40.38 6.95
C TYR A 16 -13.35 41.83 7.37
N LEU A 17 -12.99 42.81 6.55
CA LEU A 17 -13.13 44.24 6.88
C LEU A 17 -14.30 44.93 6.15
N ARG A 18 -15.08 44.19 5.35
CA ARG A 18 -16.20 44.71 4.54
C ARG A 18 -17.16 45.58 5.34
N ASP A 19 -17.66 45.02 6.43
CA ASP A 19 -18.72 45.63 7.25
C ASP A 19 -18.17 46.78 8.11
N PHE A 20 -16.84 46.93 8.15
CA PHE A 20 -16.12 47.95 8.91
C PHE A 20 -15.58 49.08 8.04
N ARG A 21 -15.95 49.15 6.75
CA ARG A 21 -15.55 50.25 5.85
C ARG A 21 -16.05 51.63 6.32
N GLY A 22 -17.16 51.68 7.05
CA GLY A 22 -17.69 52.91 7.67
C GLY A 22 -17.12 53.22 9.06
N HIS A 23 -16.30 52.34 9.64
CA HIS A 23 -15.75 52.49 10.98
C HIS A 23 -14.33 53.06 10.91
N ARG A 24 -13.95 53.82 11.95
CA ARG A 24 -12.56 54.25 12.08
C ARG A 24 -11.70 53.07 12.52
N LEU A 25 -10.76 52.66 11.68
CA LEU A 25 -9.80 51.58 11.97
C LEU A 25 -8.37 52.09 11.89
N VAL A 26 -7.51 51.59 12.77
CA VAL A 26 -6.06 51.72 12.71
C VAL A 26 -5.49 50.41 12.19
N ILE A 27 -4.78 50.47 11.08
CA ILE A 27 -4.20 49.31 10.39
C ILE A 27 -2.69 49.48 10.36
N LEU A 28 -1.95 48.46 10.80
CA LEU A 28 -0.49 48.42 10.80
C LEU A 28 0.01 47.36 9.81
N ASP A 29 0.82 47.77 8.84
CA ASP A 29 1.45 46.89 7.83
C ASP A 29 2.94 46.70 8.13
N ILE A 30 3.35 45.46 8.40
CA ILE A 30 4.71 45.11 8.84
C ILE A 30 5.53 44.56 7.68
N GLY A 31 6.74 45.09 7.50
CA GLY A 31 7.63 44.79 6.37
C GLY A 31 7.13 45.49 5.11
N SER A 32 6.68 46.74 5.25
CA SER A 32 5.91 47.45 4.24
C SER A 32 6.76 48.12 3.18
N GLN A 33 8.09 48.17 3.33
CA GLN A 33 8.97 48.89 2.40
C GLN A 33 8.76 48.40 0.96
N ALA A 34 8.53 49.36 0.06
CA ALA A 34 8.41 49.05 -1.35
C ALA A 34 9.80 48.71 -1.94
N VAL A 35 9.90 47.55 -2.60
CA VAL A 35 11.13 47.13 -3.28
C VAL A 35 10.97 47.30 -4.78
N GLY A 36 11.68 48.30 -5.33
CA GLY A 36 11.57 48.65 -6.74
C GLY A 36 10.13 48.99 -7.15
N ASN A 37 9.71 48.56 -8.36
CA ASN A 37 8.36 48.80 -8.88
C ASN A 37 7.34 47.72 -8.47
N MET A 38 7.64 46.92 -7.44
CA MET A 38 6.75 45.84 -7.03
C MET A 38 5.51 46.40 -6.31
N PRO A 39 4.30 45.87 -6.60
CA PRO A 39 3.08 46.32 -5.94
C PRO A 39 3.10 46.00 -4.44
N THR A 40 2.46 46.87 -3.65
CA THR A 40 2.29 46.72 -2.19
C THR A 40 0.82 46.47 -1.83
N TYR A 41 0.55 46.17 -0.56
CA TYR A 41 -0.82 45.99 -0.07
C TYR A 41 -1.59 47.30 0.14
N ARG A 42 -0.92 48.46 0.10
CA ARG A 42 -1.51 49.78 0.32
C ARG A 42 -2.80 50.02 -0.47
N GLN A 43 -2.86 49.51 -1.71
CA GLN A 43 -4.01 49.64 -2.59
C GLN A 43 -5.32 49.05 -2.02
N PHE A 44 -5.24 48.05 -1.13
CA PHE A 44 -6.41 47.39 -0.54
C PHE A 44 -6.93 48.09 0.72
N PHE A 45 -6.13 49.00 1.30
CA PHE A 45 -6.43 49.70 2.55
C PHE A 45 -6.63 51.21 2.36
N ASN A 46 -6.82 51.66 1.11
CA ASN A 46 -7.13 53.05 0.78
C ASN A 46 -8.61 53.37 1.07
N ASN A 47 -8.93 53.59 2.35
CA ASN A 47 -10.25 53.99 2.81
C ASN A 47 -10.10 55.24 3.69
N PRO A 48 -10.88 56.33 3.47
CA PRO A 48 -10.76 57.56 4.25
C PRO A 48 -11.06 57.39 5.76
N ASN A 49 -11.78 56.34 6.15
CA ASN A 49 -12.03 56.02 7.56
C ASN A 49 -10.88 55.22 8.19
N TRP A 50 -9.93 54.73 7.41
CA TRP A 50 -8.84 53.87 7.91
C TRP A 50 -7.53 54.64 7.99
N GLN A 51 -6.84 54.52 9.12
CA GLN A 51 -5.51 55.04 9.35
C GLN A 51 -4.51 53.92 9.10
N TYR A 52 -3.89 53.94 7.92
CA TYR A 52 -2.94 52.91 7.48
C TYR A 52 -1.50 53.35 7.78
N TYR A 53 -0.87 52.70 8.76
CA TYR A 53 0.51 52.91 9.17
C TYR A 53 1.39 51.79 8.62
N ARG A 54 2.57 52.17 8.13
CA ARG A 54 3.52 51.29 7.45
C ARG A 54 4.82 51.18 8.25
N LEU A 55 5.16 49.99 8.68
CA LEU A 55 6.27 49.69 9.58
C LEU A 55 7.36 48.90 8.86
N ASP A 56 8.59 49.37 8.97
CA ASP A 56 9.77 48.64 8.52
C ASP A 56 10.99 48.90 9.44
N LEU A 57 12.11 48.21 9.20
CA LEU A 57 13.38 48.43 9.91
C LEU A 57 14.15 49.64 9.38
N THR A 58 13.92 49.98 8.11
CA THR A 58 14.61 51.09 7.46
C THR A 58 13.61 52.10 6.92
N GLU A 59 13.97 53.38 7.02
CA GLU A 59 13.22 54.43 6.32
C GLU A 59 13.28 54.19 4.81
N GLY A 60 12.17 54.43 4.12
CA GLY A 60 12.11 54.20 2.69
C GLY A 60 10.74 54.48 2.08
N GLU A 61 10.61 54.15 0.80
CA GLU A 61 9.32 54.25 0.14
C GLU A 61 8.32 53.28 0.78
N ASN A 62 7.11 53.78 1.05
CA ASN A 62 6.05 53.04 1.72
C ASN A 62 6.37 52.66 3.18
N VAL A 63 7.07 53.53 3.92
CA VAL A 63 7.32 53.40 5.38
C VAL A 63 6.93 54.69 6.10
N ASP A 64 6.16 54.58 7.18
CA ASP A 64 5.78 55.68 8.08
C ASP A 64 6.50 55.60 9.44
N ILE A 65 6.82 54.37 9.89
CA ILE A 65 7.44 54.08 11.18
C ILE A 65 8.66 53.18 10.94
N ALA A 66 9.85 53.67 11.23
CA ALA A 66 11.07 52.87 11.26
C ALA A 66 11.40 52.47 12.70
N VAL A 67 11.39 51.17 13.00
CA VAL A 67 11.70 50.65 14.36
C VAL A 67 13.20 50.40 14.52
N LYS A 68 13.73 50.69 15.70
CA LYS A 68 15.17 50.49 15.99
C LYS A 68 15.55 49.03 16.24
N ASP A 69 14.64 48.26 16.83
CA ASP A 69 14.83 46.85 17.15
C ASP A 69 13.72 46.02 16.49
N PRO A 70 14.05 45.04 15.62
CA PRO A 70 13.06 44.17 14.98
C PRO A 70 12.18 43.38 15.97
N TYR A 71 12.62 43.24 17.21
CA TYR A 71 12.01 42.42 18.24
C TYR A 71 11.47 43.25 19.44
N SER A 72 11.61 44.58 19.41
CA SER A 72 11.06 45.47 20.43
C SER A 72 10.67 46.83 19.85
N TRP A 73 9.38 47.03 19.57
CA TRP A 73 8.86 48.22 18.90
C TRP A 73 8.44 49.29 19.91
N THR A 74 9.44 49.88 20.58
CA THR A 74 9.23 50.93 21.60
C THR A 74 8.54 52.18 21.06
N GLU A 75 8.59 52.37 19.74
CA GLU A 75 7.95 53.45 18.99
C GLU A 75 6.42 53.28 18.89
N ILE A 76 5.90 52.08 19.19
CA ILE A 76 4.48 51.74 19.07
C ILE A 76 3.94 51.30 20.43
N ALA A 77 2.90 52.01 20.88
CA ALA A 77 2.23 51.71 22.14
C ALA A 77 1.50 50.35 22.10
N ASP A 78 1.28 49.77 23.28
CA ASP A 78 0.42 48.60 23.45
C ASP A 78 -0.99 48.92 22.95
N ASN A 79 -1.68 47.92 22.37
CA ASN A 79 -3.07 48.05 21.92
C ASN A 79 -3.30 49.27 20.98
N PHE A 80 -2.33 49.54 20.11
CA PHE A 80 -2.36 50.62 19.12
C PHE A 80 -3.28 50.31 17.93
N ALA A 81 -3.13 49.12 17.32
CA ALA A 81 -3.76 48.78 16.05
C ALA A 81 -5.04 47.95 16.22
N ASP A 82 -6.05 48.21 15.39
CA ASP A 82 -7.24 47.36 15.26
C ASP A 82 -6.94 46.14 14.38
N VAL A 83 -6.14 46.36 13.32
CA VAL A 83 -5.71 45.32 12.38
C VAL A 83 -4.20 45.37 12.18
N VAL A 84 -3.54 44.22 12.22
CA VAL A 84 -2.12 44.08 11.82
C VAL A 84 -2.04 43.16 10.60
N ILE A 85 -1.34 43.59 9.56
CA ILE A 85 -1.06 42.76 8.39
C ILE A 85 0.45 42.62 8.19
N SER A 86 0.86 41.51 7.58
CA SER A 86 2.22 41.36 7.06
C SER A 86 2.24 40.39 5.90
N GLY A 87 3.00 40.73 4.87
CA GLY A 87 3.23 39.86 3.71
C GLY A 87 4.70 39.65 3.47
N GLN A 88 5.10 38.39 3.34
CA GLN A 88 6.45 37.96 2.93
C GLN A 88 7.60 38.44 3.84
N ALA A 89 7.33 39.15 4.93
CA ALA A 89 8.37 39.58 5.86
C ALA A 89 8.87 38.41 6.73
N PHE A 90 7.96 37.52 7.15
CA PHE A 90 8.25 36.45 8.11
C PHE A 90 9.25 35.40 7.61
N GLU A 91 9.46 35.27 6.30
CA GLU A 91 10.54 34.40 5.79
C GLU A 91 11.93 35.00 6.05
N HIS A 92 12.03 36.31 6.20
CA HIS A 92 13.29 37.03 6.41
C HIS A 92 13.61 37.32 7.88
N ILE A 93 12.66 37.05 8.80
CA ILE A 93 12.82 37.32 10.23
C ILE A 93 13.50 36.13 10.90
N GLU A 94 14.67 36.34 11.50
CA GLU A 94 15.45 35.28 12.17
C GLU A 94 14.69 34.65 13.35
N PHE A 95 14.06 35.49 14.19
CA PHE A 95 13.33 35.05 15.38
C PHE A 95 11.84 35.42 15.29
N PRO A 96 11.05 34.76 14.42
CA PRO A 96 9.67 35.14 14.13
C PRO A 96 8.75 35.05 15.35
N TRP A 97 9.12 34.23 16.35
CA TRP A 97 8.41 34.17 17.63
C TRP A 97 8.46 35.51 18.37
N LEU A 98 9.61 36.20 18.41
CA LEU A 98 9.70 37.51 19.08
C LEU A 98 8.82 38.56 18.37
N THR A 99 8.89 38.60 17.04
CA THR A 99 8.07 39.53 16.24
C THR A 99 6.58 39.27 16.41
N ILE A 100 6.10 38.02 16.38
CA ILE A 100 4.66 37.76 16.55
C ILE A 100 4.16 38.11 17.97
N LYS A 101 5.03 38.15 19.00
CA LYS A 101 4.68 38.72 20.32
C LYS A 101 4.53 40.22 20.30
N GLU A 102 5.37 40.93 19.54
CA GLU A 102 5.19 42.37 19.33
C GLU A 102 3.90 42.66 18.56
N ILE A 103 3.57 41.85 17.55
CA ILE A 103 2.25 41.91 16.88
C ILE A 103 1.12 41.75 17.89
N PHE A 104 1.20 40.73 18.76
CA PHE A 104 0.21 40.50 19.80
C PHE A 104 0.11 41.68 20.79
N ARG A 105 1.24 42.30 21.16
CA ARG A 105 1.28 43.45 22.08
C ARG A 105 0.61 44.68 21.48
N VAL A 106 0.94 45.05 20.24
CA VAL A 106 0.42 46.27 19.60
C VAL A 106 -1.01 46.12 19.10
N LEU A 107 -1.50 44.91 18.88
CA LEU A 107 -2.88 44.67 18.49
C LEU A 107 -3.82 44.86 19.70
N LYS A 108 -4.94 45.55 19.52
CA LYS A 108 -5.98 45.68 20.56
C LYS A 108 -6.62 44.32 20.88
N PRO A 109 -7.14 44.09 22.10
CA PRO A 109 -7.99 42.93 22.38
C PRO A 109 -9.16 42.88 21.38
N GLY A 110 -9.38 41.74 20.75
CA GLY A 110 -10.36 41.54 19.69
C GLY A 110 -9.89 41.97 18.30
N GLY A 111 -8.71 42.58 18.18
CA GLY A 111 -8.10 42.95 16.89
C GLY A 111 -7.73 41.74 16.04
N LEU A 112 -7.60 41.97 14.73
CA LEU A 112 -7.29 40.94 13.74
C LEU A 112 -5.86 41.04 13.23
N CYS A 113 -5.23 39.89 13.00
CA CYS A 113 -3.94 39.77 12.36
C CYS A 113 -4.03 38.92 11.09
N CYS A 114 -3.45 39.37 9.97
CA CYS A 114 -3.32 38.61 8.74
C CYS A 114 -1.85 38.51 8.33
N LEU A 115 -1.26 37.32 8.44
CA LEU A 115 0.12 37.03 8.04
C LEU A 115 0.12 36.17 6.78
N ILE A 116 0.92 36.54 5.78
CA ILE A 116 1.16 35.73 4.58
C ILE A 116 2.65 35.50 4.45
N ALA A 117 3.12 34.26 4.47
CA ALA A 117 4.54 33.93 4.36
C ALA A 117 4.76 32.74 3.41
N PRO A 118 5.83 32.73 2.60
CA PRO A 118 6.10 31.63 1.68
C PRO A 118 6.26 30.27 2.38
N SER A 119 5.82 29.22 1.69
CA SER A 119 6.03 27.82 2.12
C SER A 119 6.81 27.00 1.10
N ALA A 120 7.12 27.57 -0.06
CA ALA A 120 7.97 27.01 -1.10
C ALA A 120 8.78 28.14 -1.77
N GLY A 121 9.48 27.83 -2.85
CA GLY A 121 10.30 28.78 -3.60
C GLY A 121 11.78 28.72 -3.22
N PRO A 122 12.67 29.12 -4.14
CA PRO A 122 14.11 29.06 -3.96
C PRO A 122 14.59 30.02 -2.86
N GLU A 123 15.74 29.72 -2.27
CA GLU A 123 16.42 30.65 -1.36
C GLU A 123 16.88 31.90 -2.12
N HIS A 124 16.60 33.11 -1.60
CA HIS A 124 16.90 34.36 -2.31
C HIS A 124 17.65 35.46 -1.52
N LYS A 125 17.81 35.31 -0.20
CA LYS A 125 18.70 36.14 0.67
C LYS A 125 18.59 37.65 0.49
N HIS A 126 17.44 38.23 0.84
CA HIS A 126 17.21 39.67 0.78
C HIS A 126 16.82 40.26 2.16
N PRO A 127 17.74 40.45 3.13
CA PRO A 127 19.14 40.01 3.18
C PRO A 127 19.34 38.59 3.74
N TYR A 128 18.41 38.13 4.57
CA TYR A 128 18.34 36.75 5.06
C TYR A 128 17.24 36.00 4.32
N ASP A 129 17.18 34.69 4.45
CA ASP A 129 16.05 33.88 3.98
C ASP A 129 15.96 32.66 4.90
N CYS A 130 15.20 32.83 5.98
CA CYS A 130 15.25 32.01 7.18
C CYS A 130 14.21 30.89 7.17
N TRP A 131 13.01 31.15 6.64
CA TRP A 131 11.86 30.28 6.87
C TRP A 131 10.95 30.10 5.65
N ARG A 132 10.66 28.84 5.34
CA ARG A 132 9.44 28.45 4.62
C ARG A 132 8.41 27.99 5.65
N ILE A 133 7.41 28.82 5.92
CA ILE A 133 6.48 28.61 7.03
C ILE A 133 5.35 27.70 6.56
N TYR A 134 5.30 26.49 7.10
CA TYR A 134 4.23 25.53 6.83
C TYR A 134 3.00 25.81 7.70
N PRO A 135 1.81 25.29 7.34
CA PRO A 135 0.58 25.57 8.07
C PRO A 135 0.67 25.28 9.58
N ASP A 136 1.32 24.18 9.98
CA ASP A 136 1.45 23.84 11.41
C ASP A 136 2.47 24.73 12.13
N GLY A 137 3.51 25.19 11.45
CA GLY A 137 4.43 26.20 11.97
C GLY A 137 3.72 27.55 12.20
N MET A 138 2.90 27.96 11.25
CA MET A 138 2.05 29.16 11.36
C MET A 138 1.08 29.06 12.55
N ARG A 139 0.41 27.92 12.73
CA ARG A 139 -0.46 27.66 13.90
C ARG A 139 0.32 27.68 15.22
N ALA A 140 1.51 27.08 15.24
CA ALA A 140 2.34 27.03 16.44
C ALA A 140 2.80 28.44 16.86
N LEU A 141 3.23 29.28 15.92
CA LEU A 141 3.59 30.68 16.18
C LEU A 141 2.41 31.46 16.78
N ALA A 142 1.23 31.36 16.17
CA ALA A 142 0.03 32.04 16.66
C ALA A 142 -0.35 31.60 18.07
N LYS A 143 -0.38 30.28 18.32
CA LYS A 143 -0.68 29.72 19.64
C LYS A 143 0.35 30.15 20.70
N TRP A 144 1.64 30.17 20.36
CA TRP A 144 2.70 30.60 21.27
C TRP A 144 2.58 32.09 21.62
N ALA A 145 2.20 32.93 20.65
CA ALA A 145 1.90 34.34 20.88
C ALA A 145 0.67 34.57 21.77
N GLY A 146 -0.30 33.65 21.77
CA GLY A 146 -1.54 33.73 22.54
C GLY A 146 -2.78 34.09 21.70
N PHE A 147 -2.67 33.99 20.37
CA PHE A 147 -3.79 34.24 19.47
C PHE A 147 -4.80 33.09 19.45
N GLU A 148 -6.06 33.44 19.19
CA GLU A 148 -7.05 32.53 18.63
C GLU A 148 -6.84 32.41 17.11
N ILE A 149 -6.88 31.19 16.61
CA ILE A 149 -6.67 30.91 15.19
C ILE A 149 -8.01 30.94 14.47
N VAL A 150 -8.16 31.87 13.53
CA VAL A 150 -9.37 32.00 12.70
C VAL A 150 -9.23 31.14 11.45
N GLU A 151 -8.14 31.31 10.69
CA GLU A 151 -7.93 30.60 9.43
C GLU A 151 -6.44 30.35 9.20
N VAL A 152 -6.04 29.15 8.79
CA VAL A 152 -4.67 28.89 8.30
C VAL A 152 -4.74 27.96 7.10
N PHE A 153 -4.17 28.40 5.98
CA PHE A 153 -4.23 27.69 4.70
C PHE A 153 -2.95 27.91 3.89
N THR A 154 -2.55 26.91 3.11
CA THR A 154 -1.40 26.98 2.20
C THR A 154 -1.86 26.60 0.80
N ASP A 155 -1.52 27.42 -0.19
CA ASP A 155 -1.89 27.23 -1.60
C ASP A 155 -0.90 26.33 -2.35
N TRP A 156 -0.76 25.09 -1.89
CA TRP A 156 0.13 24.09 -2.50
C TRP A 156 -0.08 23.96 -4.01
N GLY A 157 1.02 24.04 -4.76
CA GLY A 157 1.06 23.97 -6.21
C GLY A 157 0.62 25.25 -6.95
N LEU A 158 0.25 26.33 -6.25
CA LEU A 158 -0.14 27.60 -6.85
C LEU A 158 1.00 28.63 -6.78
N GLY A 159 1.52 29.01 -7.95
CA GLY A 159 2.68 29.90 -8.05
C GLY A 159 3.97 29.27 -7.52
N GLU A 160 5.03 30.09 -7.46
CA GLU A 160 6.36 29.67 -7.02
C GLU A 160 6.44 29.50 -5.50
N TRP A 161 5.91 30.48 -4.76
CA TRP A 161 6.10 30.62 -3.32
C TRP A 161 5.12 29.82 -2.46
N GLN A 162 3.95 29.46 -3.01
CA GLN A 162 2.93 28.63 -2.35
C GLN A 162 2.70 29.06 -0.89
N ASP A 163 2.37 30.35 -0.67
CA ASP A 163 2.33 30.92 0.67
C ASP A 163 1.29 30.30 1.60
N THR A 164 1.69 30.20 2.87
CA THR A 164 0.77 30.04 3.98
C THR A 164 0.22 31.40 4.40
N ILE A 165 -1.10 31.50 4.45
CA ILE A 165 -1.83 32.59 5.10
C ILE A 165 -2.32 32.12 6.48
N GLY A 166 -2.15 32.98 7.47
CA GLY A 166 -2.69 32.84 8.81
C GLY A 166 -3.50 34.08 9.20
N ILE A 167 -4.76 33.87 9.59
CA ILE A 167 -5.65 34.88 10.14
C ILE A 167 -5.89 34.54 11.59
N PHE A 168 -5.64 35.51 12.46
CA PHE A 168 -5.67 35.34 13.89
C PHE A 168 -6.45 36.46 14.56
N GLN A 169 -7.04 36.17 15.72
CA GLN A 169 -7.69 37.16 16.55
C GLN A 169 -7.04 37.19 17.93
N LYS A 170 -6.74 38.39 18.44
CA LYS A 170 -6.30 38.54 19.83
C LYS A 170 -7.51 38.32 20.73
N PRO A 171 -7.47 37.40 21.71
CA PRO A 171 -8.59 37.15 22.60
C PRO A 171 -9.06 38.43 23.30
N THR A 172 -10.36 38.52 23.55
CA THR A 172 -10.99 39.54 24.41
C THR A 172 -11.38 38.91 25.73
N GLU A 173 -11.25 39.63 26.84
CA GLU A 173 -11.93 39.26 28.08
C GLU A 173 -13.45 39.40 27.90
N ASP A 174 -14.22 38.47 28.47
CA ASP A 174 -15.68 38.48 28.41
C ASP A 174 -16.22 39.82 28.95
N GLY A 175 -16.92 40.59 28.11
CA GLY A 175 -17.52 41.88 28.48
C GLY A 175 -16.71 43.13 28.10
N ALA A 176 -15.62 43.01 27.34
CA ALA A 176 -14.88 44.17 26.82
C ALA A 176 -15.70 44.96 25.76
N ASN A 177 -16.35 46.04 26.18
CA ASN A 177 -17.20 46.89 25.33
C ASN A 177 -16.47 47.67 24.20
N ASN A 178 -15.14 47.59 24.10
CA ASN A 178 -14.32 48.41 23.19
C ASN A 178 -13.48 47.58 22.19
N ALA A 179 -13.79 46.30 21.99
CA ALA A 179 -13.12 45.48 21.00
C ALA A 179 -13.47 45.95 19.56
N PRO A 180 -12.49 46.07 18.65
CA PRO A 180 -12.76 46.53 17.29
C PRO A 180 -13.56 45.51 16.47
N PHE A 181 -13.38 44.22 16.78
CA PHE A 181 -14.13 43.12 16.19
C PHE A 181 -14.66 42.22 17.30
N GLY A 182 -15.91 41.76 17.15
CA GLY A 182 -16.43 40.64 17.95
C GLY A 182 -15.72 39.34 17.57
N LYS A 183 -16.12 38.21 18.18
CA LYS A 183 -15.56 36.90 17.83
C LYS A 183 -15.72 36.63 16.33
N VAL A 184 -14.62 36.33 15.66
CA VAL A 184 -14.57 36.09 14.21
C VAL A 184 -14.40 34.61 13.93
N GLU A 185 -15.34 34.05 13.16
CA GLU A 185 -15.25 32.69 12.63
C GLU A 185 -14.57 32.69 11.25
N SER A 186 -13.97 31.56 10.86
CA SER A 186 -13.34 31.42 9.55
C SER A 186 -14.33 31.69 8.41
N LYS A 187 -13.96 32.60 7.50
CA LYS A 187 -14.66 32.83 6.23
C LYS A 187 -14.09 31.98 5.08
N ASN A 188 -13.06 31.17 5.34
CA ASN A 188 -12.36 30.31 4.36
C ASN A 188 -11.94 31.07 3.09
N ILE A 189 -11.45 32.30 3.26
CA ILE A 189 -11.11 33.18 2.13
C ILE A 189 -9.95 32.64 1.32
N ALA A 190 -8.98 32.01 1.98
CA ALA A 190 -7.76 31.54 1.36
C ALA A 190 -8.06 30.36 0.43
N GLU A 191 -8.92 29.46 0.89
CA GLU A 191 -9.44 28.35 0.10
C GLU A 191 -10.29 28.85 -1.08
N GLY A 192 -11.13 29.87 -0.86
CA GLY A 192 -11.90 30.51 -1.93
C GLY A 192 -11.02 31.11 -3.02
N VAL A 193 -10.01 31.90 -2.65
CA VAL A 193 -9.00 32.45 -3.57
C VAL A 193 -8.25 31.34 -4.29
N TYR A 194 -7.85 30.30 -3.56
CA TYR A 194 -7.14 29.15 -4.10
C TYR A 194 -7.93 28.46 -5.21
N LEU A 195 -9.21 28.16 -4.98
CA LEU A 195 -10.07 27.55 -6.00
C LEU A 195 -10.29 28.50 -7.19
N GLN A 196 -10.58 29.77 -6.93
CA GLN A 196 -10.80 30.75 -8.01
C GLN A 196 -9.58 30.94 -8.92
N ALA A 197 -8.37 30.66 -8.44
CA ALA A 197 -7.14 30.77 -9.20
C ALA A 197 -7.15 29.93 -10.48
N ILE A 198 -7.99 28.89 -10.61
CA ILE A 198 -8.16 28.12 -11.86
C ILE A 198 -8.49 29.02 -13.07
N LYS A 199 -9.14 30.17 -12.83
CA LYS A 199 -9.53 31.16 -13.84
C LYS A 199 -8.43 32.15 -14.19
N GLU A 200 -7.30 32.12 -13.49
CA GLU A 200 -6.20 33.07 -13.67
C GLU A 200 -5.10 32.47 -14.54
N PRO A 201 -5.04 32.74 -15.85
CA PRO A 201 -4.13 32.07 -16.78
C PRO A 201 -2.65 32.36 -16.50
N ASN A 202 -2.34 33.50 -15.87
CA ASN A 202 -0.97 33.97 -15.66
C ASN A 202 -0.32 33.43 -14.37
N ILE A 203 -1.07 32.69 -13.53
CA ILE A 203 -0.52 32.07 -12.33
C ILE A 203 -0.22 30.61 -12.62
N TYR A 204 1.03 30.20 -12.41
CA TYR A 204 1.45 28.81 -12.54
C TYR A 204 0.65 27.88 -11.61
N LYS A 205 0.25 26.70 -12.11
CA LYS A 205 -0.50 25.67 -11.37
C LYS A 205 0.12 24.31 -11.62
N GLY A 206 0.88 23.80 -10.67
CA GLY A 206 1.45 22.46 -10.76
C GLY A 206 0.39 21.35 -10.62
N PRO A 207 0.73 20.08 -10.86
CA PRO A 207 -0.20 18.96 -10.66
C PRO A 207 -0.77 18.89 -9.22
N GLN A 208 0.03 19.30 -8.23
CA GLN A 208 -0.39 19.37 -6.82
C GLN A 208 -1.56 20.34 -6.61
N TYR A 209 -1.64 21.43 -7.38
CA TYR A 209 -2.72 22.39 -7.29
C TYR A 209 -4.07 21.71 -7.53
N TYR A 210 -4.17 21.02 -8.67
CA TYR A 210 -5.38 20.32 -9.10
C TYR A 210 -5.76 19.19 -8.14
N ALA A 211 -4.78 18.43 -7.65
CA ALA A 211 -5.03 17.36 -6.69
C ALA A 211 -5.52 17.88 -5.33
N ARG A 212 -4.96 19.00 -4.84
CA ARG A 212 -5.38 19.61 -3.57
C ARG A 212 -6.75 20.27 -3.71
N ALA A 213 -7.02 20.93 -4.83
CA ALA A 213 -8.34 21.49 -5.13
C ALA A 213 -9.39 20.38 -5.25
N TYR A 214 -9.07 19.28 -5.93
CA TYR A 214 -9.90 18.07 -5.96
C TYR A 214 -10.25 17.58 -4.55
N LYS A 215 -9.24 17.40 -3.68
CA LYS A 215 -9.46 16.93 -2.31
C LYS A 215 -10.40 17.86 -1.55
N THR A 216 -10.15 19.16 -1.64
CA THR A 216 -10.96 20.21 -0.99
C THR A 216 -12.42 20.17 -1.44
N LEU A 217 -12.67 20.05 -2.75
CA LEU A 217 -14.02 19.99 -3.32
C LEU A 217 -14.72 18.67 -2.99
N LYS A 218 -13.97 17.55 -3.00
CA LYS A 218 -14.46 16.23 -2.60
C LYS A 218 -14.88 16.21 -1.13
N ASP A 219 -14.09 16.78 -0.22
CA ASP A 219 -14.43 16.86 1.21
C ASP A 219 -15.74 17.66 1.44
N LYS A 220 -16.03 18.62 0.55
CA LYS A 220 -17.30 19.37 0.51
C LYS A 220 -18.44 18.67 -0.27
N LYS A 221 -18.20 17.46 -0.78
CA LYS A 221 -19.12 16.70 -1.64
C LYS A 221 -19.50 17.41 -2.95
N ASP A 222 -18.70 18.39 -3.41
CA ASP A 222 -18.84 18.99 -4.73
C ASP A 222 -18.07 18.17 -5.77
N TYR A 223 -18.56 16.97 -6.05
CA TYR A 223 -17.93 16.03 -6.99
C TYR A 223 -17.87 16.57 -8.41
N LYS A 224 -18.84 17.41 -8.80
CA LYS A 224 -18.89 18.01 -10.14
C LYS A 224 -17.70 18.96 -10.35
N SER A 225 -17.46 19.87 -9.42
CA SER A 225 -16.29 20.73 -9.48
C SER A 225 -15.01 19.91 -9.29
N ALA A 226 -15.00 18.93 -8.39
CA ALA A 226 -13.82 18.09 -8.17
C ALA A 226 -13.36 17.40 -9.47
N TYR A 227 -14.30 16.83 -10.24
CA TYR A 227 -14.02 16.25 -11.55
C TYR A 227 -13.48 17.30 -12.55
N LEU A 228 -14.09 18.49 -12.58
CA LEU A 228 -13.65 19.58 -13.46
C LEU A 228 -12.19 19.99 -13.20
N TYR A 229 -11.77 20.06 -11.94
CA TYR A 229 -10.38 20.40 -11.60
C TYR A 229 -9.40 19.31 -12.02
N LEU A 230 -9.75 18.04 -11.82
CA LEU A 230 -8.89 16.94 -12.27
C LEU A 230 -8.75 16.93 -13.80
N THR A 231 -9.84 17.11 -14.53
CA THR A 231 -9.83 17.19 -16.00
C THR A 231 -9.06 18.41 -16.49
N ALA A 232 -9.22 19.58 -15.86
CA ALA A 232 -8.41 20.76 -16.16
C ALA A 232 -6.91 20.50 -15.93
N GLY A 233 -6.58 19.78 -14.84
CA GLY A 233 -5.21 19.36 -14.56
C GLY A 233 -4.65 18.42 -15.62
N LEU A 234 -5.43 17.45 -16.12
CA LEU A 234 -5.01 16.56 -17.21
C LEU A 234 -4.92 17.25 -18.57
N ASN A 235 -5.69 18.30 -18.83
CA ASN A 235 -5.52 19.10 -20.04
C ASN A 235 -4.14 19.80 -20.07
N VAL A 236 -3.60 20.16 -18.90
CA VAL A 236 -2.26 20.73 -18.77
C VAL A 236 -1.18 19.64 -18.66
N TYR A 237 -1.49 18.55 -17.96
CA TYR A 237 -0.56 17.45 -17.66
C TYR A 237 -1.13 16.09 -18.10
N PRO A 238 -1.25 15.84 -19.42
CA PRO A 238 -1.99 14.68 -19.95
C PRO A 238 -1.42 13.33 -19.53
N HIS A 239 -0.12 13.28 -19.21
CA HIS A 239 0.58 12.07 -18.82
C HIS A 239 0.70 11.87 -17.31
N ASN A 240 0.07 12.73 -16.49
CA ASN A 240 0.19 12.64 -15.04
C ASN A 240 -0.62 11.47 -14.46
N ILE A 241 0.09 10.42 -14.04
CA ILE A 241 -0.49 9.20 -13.47
C ILE A 241 -1.31 9.51 -12.22
N TYR A 242 -0.79 10.37 -11.34
CA TYR A 242 -1.44 10.67 -10.06
C TYR A 242 -2.81 11.34 -10.26
N LEU A 243 -2.93 12.31 -11.17
CA LEU A 243 -4.21 12.93 -11.49
C LEU A 243 -5.20 11.92 -12.11
N ARG A 244 -4.73 11.03 -12.98
CA ARG A 244 -5.58 9.95 -13.54
C ARG A 244 -6.08 9.00 -12.45
N GLN A 245 -5.23 8.62 -11.50
CA GLN A 245 -5.64 7.82 -10.34
C GLN A 245 -6.73 8.53 -9.52
N ARG A 246 -6.60 9.84 -9.26
CA ARG A 246 -7.63 10.60 -8.54
C ARG A 246 -8.97 10.65 -9.28
N ILE A 247 -8.97 10.69 -10.62
CA ILE A 247 -10.21 10.60 -11.40
C ILE A 247 -10.84 9.22 -11.22
N VAL A 248 -10.05 8.15 -11.34
CA VAL A 248 -10.56 6.78 -11.15
C VAL A 248 -11.16 6.60 -9.76
N GLU A 249 -10.49 7.09 -8.70
CA GLU A 249 -11.02 7.09 -7.34
C GLU A 249 -12.34 7.85 -7.22
N LEU A 250 -12.45 9.02 -7.85
CA LEU A 250 -13.68 9.81 -7.86
C LEU A 250 -14.82 9.05 -8.56
N CYS A 251 -14.55 8.43 -9.71
CA CYS A 251 -15.54 7.65 -10.45
C CYS A 251 -16.01 6.41 -9.67
N LEU A 252 -15.12 5.75 -8.91
CA LEU A 252 -15.50 4.66 -8.00
C LEU A 252 -16.48 5.16 -6.92
N GLU A 253 -16.19 6.32 -6.33
CA GLU A 253 -17.01 6.93 -5.28
C GLU A 253 -18.37 7.43 -5.79
N THR A 254 -18.41 8.03 -6.98
CA THR A 254 -19.65 8.48 -7.63
C THR A 254 -20.41 7.36 -8.33
N LYS A 255 -19.83 6.16 -8.44
CA LYS A 255 -20.36 5.00 -9.17
C LYS A 255 -20.60 5.29 -10.67
N GLU A 256 -19.65 5.98 -11.28
CA GLU A 256 -19.66 6.35 -12.71
C GLU A 256 -18.46 5.72 -13.45
N PRO A 257 -18.37 4.37 -13.53
CA PRO A 257 -17.21 3.69 -14.10
C PRO A 257 -16.95 4.03 -15.57
N GLU A 258 -17.98 4.40 -16.33
CA GLU A 258 -17.85 4.81 -17.74
C GLU A 258 -16.91 6.01 -17.92
N LYS A 259 -16.85 6.92 -16.93
CA LYS A 259 -15.94 8.07 -16.94
C LYS A 259 -14.49 7.68 -16.63
N ALA A 260 -14.27 6.51 -16.03
CA ALA A 260 -12.95 6.03 -15.66
C ALA A 260 -12.23 5.26 -16.77
N VAL A 261 -12.96 4.79 -17.80
CA VAL A 261 -12.43 3.85 -18.81
C VAL A 261 -11.16 4.38 -19.47
N GLU A 262 -11.16 5.60 -20.01
CA GLU A 262 -9.97 6.18 -20.64
C GLU A 262 -8.76 6.24 -19.69
N HIS A 263 -9.00 6.57 -18.43
CA HIS A 263 -7.96 6.67 -17.41
C HIS A 263 -7.43 5.28 -17.03
N VAL A 264 -8.30 4.29 -16.89
CA VAL A 264 -7.93 2.89 -16.65
C VAL A 264 -7.07 2.35 -17.80
N LEU A 265 -7.46 2.60 -19.06
CA LEU A 265 -6.68 2.18 -20.23
C LEU A 265 -5.29 2.82 -20.26
N TYR A 266 -5.17 4.06 -19.80
CA TYR A 266 -3.87 4.72 -19.63
C TYR A 266 -3.05 4.07 -18.52
N LEU A 267 -3.64 3.85 -17.34
CA LEU A 267 -2.97 3.28 -16.17
C LEU A 267 -2.46 1.85 -16.43
N LEU A 268 -3.19 1.06 -17.21
CA LEU A 268 -2.76 -0.26 -17.67
C LEU A 268 -1.47 -0.22 -18.50
N LYS A 269 -1.29 0.83 -19.31
CA LYS A 269 -0.14 0.97 -20.21
C LYS A 269 1.04 1.70 -19.56
N ALA A 270 0.83 2.36 -18.43
CA ALA A 270 1.84 3.13 -17.73
C ALA A 270 3.01 2.23 -17.26
N LYS A 271 4.24 2.76 -17.37
CA LYS A 271 5.48 2.09 -16.96
C LYS A 271 6.27 2.95 -15.97
N PRO A 272 6.85 2.35 -14.90
CA PRO A 272 6.71 0.96 -14.49
C PRO A 272 5.27 0.63 -14.06
N ILE A 273 4.89 -0.66 -14.11
CA ILE A 273 3.57 -1.11 -13.63
C ILE A 273 3.50 -0.80 -12.12
N ASN A 274 2.49 -0.03 -11.73
CA ASN A 274 2.33 0.43 -10.36
C ASN A 274 1.18 -0.32 -9.67
N LYS A 275 1.44 -0.85 -8.47
CA LYS A 275 0.47 -1.63 -7.69
C LYS A 275 -0.84 -0.87 -7.42
N ASP A 276 -0.75 0.40 -7.02
CA ASP A 276 -1.93 1.21 -6.69
C ASP A 276 -2.77 1.51 -7.94
N SER A 277 -2.12 1.75 -9.08
CA SER A 277 -2.80 1.87 -10.37
C SER A 277 -3.55 0.59 -10.73
N ILE A 278 -2.92 -0.57 -10.59
CA ILE A 278 -3.58 -1.84 -10.92
C ILE A 278 -4.75 -2.13 -9.97
N ALA A 279 -4.62 -1.82 -8.68
CA ALA A 279 -5.74 -1.95 -7.74
C ALA A 279 -6.97 -1.13 -8.19
N LEU A 280 -6.77 0.14 -8.56
CA LEU A 280 -7.84 1.00 -9.07
C LEU A 280 -8.44 0.48 -10.38
N VAL A 281 -7.60 -0.02 -11.29
CA VAL A 281 -8.04 -0.64 -12.53
C VAL A 281 -8.90 -1.86 -12.25
N SER A 282 -8.50 -2.73 -11.32
CA SER A 282 -9.26 -3.92 -10.93
C SER A 282 -10.63 -3.54 -10.36
N TRP A 283 -10.70 -2.57 -9.44
CA TRP A 283 -11.98 -2.18 -8.84
C TRP A 283 -12.93 -1.54 -9.85
N ILE A 284 -12.42 -0.75 -10.81
CA ILE A 284 -13.25 -0.28 -11.92
C ILE A 284 -13.71 -1.45 -12.78
N PHE A 285 -12.80 -2.37 -13.13
CA PHE A 285 -13.11 -3.53 -13.96
C PHE A 285 -14.32 -4.29 -13.40
N ASP A 286 -14.33 -4.59 -12.09
CA ASP A 286 -15.39 -5.37 -11.44
C ASP A 286 -16.79 -4.73 -11.55
N ILE A 287 -16.89 -3.39 -11.57
CA ILE A 287 -18.17 -2.67 -11.65
C ILE A 287 -18.54 -2.19 -13.06
N THR A 288 -17.66 -2.42 -14.04
CA THR A 288 -17.81 -1.94 -15.41
C THR A 288 -18.68 -2.88 -16.25
N LYS A 289 -19.40 -2.34 -17.24
CA LYS A 289 -20.25 -3.13 -18.15
C LYS A 289 -19.41 -3.90 -19.18
N GLU A 290 -19.97 -4.96 -19.74
CA GLU A 290 -19.29 -5.88 -20.68
C GLU A 290 -18.54 -5.21 -21.84
N ASN A 291 -19.13 -4.20 -22.48
CA ASN A 291 -18.49 -3.50 -23.60
C ASN A 291 -17.16 -2.83 -23.19
N ASP A 292 -17.15 -2.18 -22.03
CA ASP A 292 -15.99 -1.48 -21.51
C ASP A 292 -14.97 -2.45 -20.88
N LYS A 293 -15.44 -3.55 -20.26
CA LYS A 293 -14.59 -4.67 -19.87
C LYS A 293 -13.82 -5.22 -21.07
N ALA A 294 -14.50 -5.42 -22.21
CA ALA A 294 -13.84 -5.91 -23.44
C ALA A 294 -12.73 -4.96 -23.92
N LEU A 295 -12.92 -3.64 -23.83
CA LEU A 295 -11.89 -2.66 -24.16
C LEU A 295 -10.66 -2.75 -23.24
N ILE A 296 -10.91 -2.93 -21.94
CA ILE A 296 -9.85 -3.14 -20.94
C ILE A 296 -9.07 -4.42 -21.25
N LEU A 297 -9.76 -5.53 -21.49
CA LEU A 297 -9.14 -6.82 -21.82
C LEU A 297 -8.29 -6.77 -23.10
N GLN A 298 -8.78 -6.09 -24.13
CA GLN A 298 -8.04 -5.87 -25.38
C GLN A 298 -6.77 -5.04 -25.18
N SER A 299 -6.73 -4.21 -24.14
CA SER A 299 -5.60 -3.34 -23.81
C SER A 299 -4.59 -3.96 -22.86
N LEU A 300 -4.81 -5.20 -22.40
CA LEU A 300 -3.83 -5.93 -21.59
C LEU A 300 -2.51 -6.09 -22.34
N PRO A 301 -1.36 -6.08 -21.63
CA PRO A 301 -0.05 -6.28 -22.23
C PRO A 301 0.07 -7.62 -22.95
N SER A 302 1.13 -7.78 -23.75
CA SER A 302 1.41 -8.99 -24.54
C SER A 302 2.56 -9.83 -23.98
N THR A 303 3.26 -9.36 -22.95
CA THR A 303 4.41 -10.08 -22.37
C THR A 303 4.01 -10.84 -21.11
N GLU A 304 4.53 -12.06 -20.92
CA GLU A 304 4.27 -12.86 -19.72
C GLU A 304 4.66 -12.14 -18.43
N HIS A 305 5.78 -11.41 -18.45
CA HIS A 305 6.30 -10.70 -17.29
C HIS A 305 5.36 -9.58 -16.81
N GLU A 306 4.82 -8.79 -17.74
CA GLU A 306 3.89 -7.71 -17.41
C GLU A 306 2.53 -8.24 -16.97
N LEU A 307 2.02 -9.26 -17.67
CA LEU A 307 0.77 -9.93 -17.29
C LEU A 307 0.87 -10.56 -15.90
N THR A 308 2.02 -11.17 -15.57
CA THR A 308 2.27 -11.76 -14.24
C THR A 308 2.22 -10.69 -13.15
N GLN A 309 2.90 -9.56 -13.34
CA GLN A 309 2.86 -8.45 -12.38
C GLN A 309 1.45 -7.89 -12.21
N MET A 310 0.71 -7.68 -13.30
CA MET A 310 -0.67 -7.20 -13.22
C MET A 310 -1.57 -8.19 -12.51
N ALA A 311 -1.46 -9.49 -12.82
CA ALA A 311 -2.26 -10.52 -12.17
C ALA A 311 -2.02 -10.57 -10.66
N GLN A 312 -0.75 -10.51 -10.24
CA GLN A 312 -0.36 -10.50 -8.83
C GLN A 312 -0.86 -9.24 -8.10
N PHE A 313 -0.69 -8.05 -8.69
CA PHE A 313 -1.18 -6.81 -8.08
C PHE A 313 -2.71 -6.76 -8.02
N SER A 314 -3.39 -7.30 -9.04
CA SER A 314 -4.85 -7.42 -9.06
C SER A 314 -5.34 -8.38 -7.98
N GLU A 315 -4.71 -9.55 -7.83
CA GLU A 315 -5.03 -10.52 -6.77
C GLU A 315 -4.83 -9.90 -5.37
N LEU A 316 -3.71 -9.19 -5.16
CA LEU A 316 -3.43 -8.48 -3.90
C LEU A 316 -4.48 -7.40 -3.56
N ALA A 317 -5.16 -6.86 -4.57
CA ALA A 317 -6.24 -5.88 -4.41
C ALA A 317 -7.64 -6.54 -4.31
N GLY A 318 -7.73 -7.87 -4.33
CA GLY A 318 -8.99 -8.63 -4.36
C GLY A 318 -9.68 -8.70 -5.72
N GLY A 319 -9.05 -8.16 -6.77
CA GLY A 319 -9.59 -8.14 -8.13
C GLY A 319 -9.33 -9.44 -8.89
N PHE A 320 -10.10 -10.48 -8.62
CA PHE A 320 -9.88 -11.81 -9.21
C PHE A 320 -10.30 -11.92 -10.67
N GLU A 321 -11.24 -11.11 -11.16
CA GLU A 321 -11.64 -11.15 -12.58
C GLU A 321 -10.51 -10.70 -13.50
N LEU A 322 -9.92 -9.53 -13.22
CA LEU A 322 -8.78 -9.03 -13.99
C LEU A 322 -7.54 -9.92 -13.82
N ALA A 323 -7.30 -10.44 -12.62
CA ALA A 323 -6.20 -11.39 -12.38
C ALA A 323 -6.39 -12.67 -13.22
N SER A 324 -7.60 -13.22 -13.25
CA SER A 324 -7.97 -14.37 -14.07
C SER A 324 -7.73 -14.10 -15.55
N ALA A 325 -8.13 -12.93 -16.05
CA ALA A 325 -7.92 -12.56 -17.45
C ALA A 325 -6.43 -12.49 -17.82
N CYS A 326 -5.59 -11.92 -16.93
CA CYS A 326 -4.15 -11.87 -17.13
C CYS A 326 -3.53 -13.27 -17.16
N TRP A 327 -3.89 -14.16 -16.22
CA TRP A 327 -3.40 -15.54 -16.20
C TRP A 327 -3.89 -16.34 -17.41
N GLY A 328 -5.15 -16.20 -17.81
CA GLY A 328 -5.71 -16.82 -19.01
C GLY A 328 -4.94 -16.41 -20.27
N LYS A 329 -4.63 -15.11 -20.43
CA LYS A 329 -3.81 -14.62 -21.55
C LYS A 329 -2.38 -15.18 -21.54
N ILE A 330 -1.78 -15.38 -20.37
CA ILE A 330 -0.47 -16.06 -20.26
C ILE A 330 -0.59 -17.52 -20.75
N VAL A 331 -1.66 -18.23 -20.40
CA VAL A 331 -1.89 -19.61 -20.88
C VAL A 331 -2.08 -19.66 -22.39
N GLU A 332 -2.74 -18.67 -22.99
CA GLU A 332 -2.85 -18.54 -24.46
C GLU A 332 -1.50 -18.31 -25.13
N ILE A 333 -0.67 -17.42 -24.57
CA ILE A 333 0.67 -17.11 -25.09
C ILE A 333 1.62 -18.30 -24.93
N ASN A 334 1.58 -18.94 -23.76
CA ASN A 334 2.46 -20.04 -23.38
C ASN A 334 1.66 -21.16 -22.70
N PRO A 335 1.09 -22.08 -23.51
CA PRO A 335 0.34 -23.21 -22.98
C PRO A 335 1.15 -24.20 -22.14
N GLN A 336 2.49 -24.07 -22.08
CA GLN A 336 3.37 -24.89 -21.25
C GLN A 336 3.55 -24.33 -19.84
N ASN A 337 3.13 -23.08 -19.58
CA ASN A 337 3.27 -22.43 -18.28
C ASN A 337 2.27 -23.02 -17.27
N LEU A 338 2.71 -24.04 -16.52
CA LEU A 338 1.90 -24.71 -15.52
C LEU A 338 1.41 -23.76 -14.42
N ASN A 339 2.28 -22.86 -13.94
CA ASN A 339 1.91 -21.90 -12.89
C ASN A 339 0.75 -21.00 -13.35
N ALA A 340 0.79 -20.51 -14.59
CA ALA A 340 -0.29 -19.71 -15.14
C ALA A 340 -1.61 -20.49 -15.23
N LYS A 341 -1.58 -21.79 -15.59
CA LYS A 341 -2.78 -22.64 -15.59
C LYS A 341 -3.39 -22.76 -14.19
N LEU A 342 -2.55 -23.03 -13.18
CA LEU A 342 -3.00 -23.21 -11.80
C LEU A 342 -3.53 -21.90 -11.22
N MET A 343 -2.84 -20.78 -11.44
CA MET A 343 -3.28 -19.48 -10.97
C MET A 343 -4.53 -18.98 -11.71
N HIS A 344 -4.69 -19.31 -13.00
CA HIS A 344 -5.94 -19.07 -13.73
C HIS A 344 -7.09 -19.86 -13.09
N ALA A 345 -6.93 -21.17 -12.87
CA ALA A 345 -7.93 -22.01 -12.21
C ALA A 345 -8.30 -21.50 -10.81
N TYR A 346 -7.31 -21.05 -10.04
CA TYR A 346 -7.50 -20.45 -8.73
C TYR A 346 -8.29 -19.12 -8.79
N CYS A 347 -7.93 -18.21 -9.71
CA CYS A 347 -8.64 -16.94 -9.84
C CYS A 347 -10.08 -17.14 -10.34
N VAL A 348 -10.30 -18.04 -11.31
CA VAL A 348 -11.64 -18.45 -11.77
C VAL A 348 -12.47 -18.99 -10.60
N ARG A 349 -11.84 -19.74 -9.69
CA ARG A 349 -12.51 -20.19 -8.47
C ARG A 349 -12.94 -19.01 -7.61
N ALA A 350 -12.03 -18.04 -7.40
CA ALA A 350 -12.27 -16.86 -6.58
C ALA A 350 -13.39 -15.96 -7.12
N THR A 351 -13.63 -15.95 -8.43
CA THR A 351 -14.78 -15.24 -9.03
C THR A 351 -16.12 -15.97 -8.84
N GLY A 352 -16.11 -17.17 -8.24
CA GLY A 352 -17.31 -17.97 -7.98
C GLY A 352 -17.59 -19.06 -9.01
N ASN A 353 -16.83 -19.15 -10.09
CA ASN A 353 -17.02 -20.19 -11.11
C ASN A 353 -16.28 -21.49 -10.75
N VAL A 354 -16.77 -22.16 -9.71
CA VAL A 354 -16.20 -23.40 -9.17
C VAL A 354 -16.12 -24.52 -10.22
N GLU A 355 -17.12 -24.67 -11.07
CA GLU A 355 -17.16 -25.74 -12.08
C GLU A 355 -16.07 -25.57 -13.15
N LEU A 356 -15.87 -24.35 -13.67
CA LEU A 356 -14.77 -24.09 -14.59
C LEU A 356 -13.42 -24.25 -13.90
N SER A 357 -13.29 -23.82 -12.65
CA SER A 357 -12.07 -24.00 -11.85
C SER A 357 -11.69 -25.48 -11.71
N ASP A 358 -12.64 -26.33 -11.30
CA ASP A 358 -12.42 -27.78 -11.12
C ASP A 358 -11.95 -28.40 -12.46
N ARG A 359 -12.59 -28.04 -13.59
CA ARG A 359 -12.16 -28.49 -14.93
C ARG A 359 -10.74 -28.04 -15.28
N LEU A 360 -10.38 -26.79 -14.98
CA LEU A 360 -9.04 -26.27 -15.27
C LEU A 360 -7.96 -26.94 -14.43
N PHE A 361 -8.23 -27.29 -13.17
CA PHE A 361 -7.31 -28.09 -12.35
C PHE A 361 -7.16 -29.51 -12.88
N ASP A 362 -8.26 -30.13 -13.32
CA ASP A 362 -8.21 -31.44 -13.99
C ASP A 362 -7.38 -31.41 -15.27
N GLU A 363 -7.56 -30.39 -16.11
CA GLU A 363 -6.77 -30.19 -17.33
C GLU A 363 -5.27 -29.96 -17.02
N ALA A 364 -4.97 -29.24 -15.93
CA ALA A 364 -3.59 -29.04 -15.49
C ALA A 364 -2.94 -30.34 -15.01
N LEU A 365 -3.69 -31.21 -14.30
CA LEU A 365 -3.21 -32.53 -13.92
C LEU A 365 -2.96 -33.41 -15.15
N GLU A 366 -3.92 -33.50 -16.07
CA GLU A 366 -3.76 -34.25 -17.33
C GLU A 366 -2.56 -33.79 -18.13
N PHE A 367 -2.38 -32.48 -18.25
CA PHE A 367 -1.23 -31.89 -18.91
C PHE A 367 0.08 -32.36 -18.28
N GLN A 368 0.19 -32.37 -16.94
CA GLN A 368 1.38 -32.83 -16.26
C GLN A 368 1.63 -34.33 -16.46
N LEU A 369 0.59 -35.16 -16.33
CA LEU A 369 0.68 -36.61 -16.50
C LEU A 369 1.11 -36.97 -17.93
N LYS A 370 0.48 -36.36 -18.95
CA LYS A 370 0.78 -36.58 -20.38
C LYS A 370 2.21 -36.18 -20.74
N ASN A 371 2.73 -35.11 -20.14
CA ASN A 371 4.09 -34.64 -20.38
C ASN A 371 5.13 -35.26 -19.43
N ASN A 372 4.75 -36.26 -18.63
CA ASN A 372 5.61 -36.90 -17.63
C ASN A 372 6.31 -35.91 -16.69
N ILE A 373 5.64 -34.79 -16.36
CA ILE A 373 6.13 -33.85 -15.36
C ILE A 373 6.05 -34.56 -14.01
N LEU A 374 7.19 -34.77 -13.37
CA LEU A 374 7.27 -35.40 -12.06
C LEU A 374 7.46 -34.33 -10.97
N ASN A 375 6.46 -34.16 -10.11
CA ASN A 375 6.47 -33.26 -8.95
C ASN A 375 5.62 -33.90 -7.83
N ARG A 376 5.42 -33.21 -6.71
CA ARG A 376 4.58 -33.73 -5.60
C ARG A 376 3.20 -34.17 -6.06
N THR A 377 2.53 -33.35 -6.89
CA THR A 377 1.17 -33.61 -7.39
C THR A 377 1.10 -34.90 -8.23
N THR A 378 1.99 -35.06 -9.21
CA THR A 378 1.95 -36.26 -10.07
C THR A 378 2.52 -37.50 -9.41
N ILE A 379 3.40 -37.37 -8.41
CA ILE A 379 3.80 -38.49 -7.55
C ILE A 379 2.59 -39.02 -6.78
N ILE A 380 1.86 -38.13 -6.10
CA ILE A 380 0.65 -38.49 -5.34
C ILE A 380 -0.39 -39.11 -6.27
N GLN A 381 -0.69 -38.48 -7.40
CA GLN A 381 -1.69 -39.00 -8.33
C GLN A 381 -1.31 -40.39 -8.88
N ARG A 382 -0.05 -40.60 -9.26
CA ARG A 382 0.40 -41.91 -9.78
C ARG A 382 0.32 -43.00 -8.72
N LEU A 383 0.61 -42.69 -7.45
CA LEU A 383 0.41 -43.65 -6.35
C LEU A 383 -1.08 -43.97 -6.16
N ILE A 384 -1.95 -42.96 -6.19
CA ILE A 384 -3.40 -43.16 -6.11
C ILE A 384 -3.89 -44.07 -7.24
N ASP A 385 -3.51 -43.76 -8.48
CA ASP A 385 -3.94 -44.51 -9.66
C ASP A 385 -3.40 -45.96 -9.63
N ARG A 386 -2.14 -46.15 -9.21
CA ARG A 386 -1.49 -47.46 -9.16
C ARG A 386 -2.13 -48.40 -8.14
N PHE A 387 -2.37 -47.89 -6.94
CA PHE A 387 -2.81 -48.72 -5.81
C PHE A 387 -4.33 -48.63 -5.55
N GLY A 388 -5.06 -47.81 -6.31
CA GLY A 388 -6.50 -47.63 -6.15
C GLY A 388 -6.88 -46.97 -4.82
N PHE A 389 -6.05 -46.03 -4.34
CA PHE A 389 -6.23 -45.36 -3.06
C PHE A 389 -7.48 -44.48 -3.03
N LYS A 390 -8.12 -44.40 -1.86
CA LYS A 390 -9.43 -43.78 -1.70
C LYS A 390 -9.47 -42.64 -0.68
N ASN A 391 -8.54 -42.62 0.27
CA ASN A 391 -8.51 -41.68 1.39
C ASN A 391 -7.19 -40.91 1.36
N TYR A 392 -7.28 -39.64 0.96
CA TYR A 392 -6.18 -38.71 0.87
C TYR A 392 -6.25 -37.64 1.97
N LEU A 393 -5.15 -37.38 2.66
CA LEU A 393 -5.01 -36.25 3.59
C LEU A 393 -3.91 -35.31 3.10
N GLU A 394 -4.18 -34.01 3.05
CA GLU A 394 -3.18 -32.95 2.83
C GLU A 394 -3.06 -32.07 4.07
N ILE A 395 -1.82 -31.91 4.56
CA ILE A 395 -1.46 -31.00 5.64
C ILE A 395 -0.69 -29.83 5.01
N GLY A 396 -1.13 -28.60 5.27
CA GLY A 396 -0.54 -27.39 4.68
C GLY A 396 -1.14 -27.01 3.32
N VAL A 397 -2.47 -27.01 3.23
CA VAL A 397 -3.19 -26.80 1.97
C VAL A 397 -2.99 -25.39 1.40
N GLU A 398 -2.88 -24.38 2.26
CA GLU A 398 -2.79 -22.96 1.92
C GLU A 398 -3.78 -22.52 0.82
N ARG A 399 -3.31 -22.34 -0.43
CA ARG A 399 -4.09 -21.95 -1.62
C ARG A 399 -4.80 -23.11 -2.32
N GLY A 400 -4.51 -24.35 -1.92
CA GLY A 400 -5.12 -25.57 -2.45
C GLY A 400 -4.66 -25.94 -3.85
N LEU A 401 -3.55 -25.37 -4.33
CA LEU A 401 -3.08 -25.63 -5.70
C LEU A 401 -2.74 -27.11 -5.90
N ASN A 402 -2.17 -27.80 -4.92
CA ASN A 402 -1.98 -29.25 -4.97
C ASN A 402 -3.31 -29.98 -4.74
N PHE A 403 -3.96 -29.73 -3.60
CA PHE A 403 -5.21 -30.37 -3.17
C PHE A 403 -6.30 -30.44 -4.25
N LEU A 404 -6.50 -29.35 -5.00
CA LEU A 404 -7.55 -29.24 -6.01
C LEU A 404 -7.25 -30.04 -7.27
N GLN A 405 -5.97 -30.33 -7.56
CA GLN A 405 -5.59 -31.18 -8.69
C GLN A 405 -5.73 -32.67 -8.38
N ILE A 406 -5.55 -33.08 -7.12
CA ILE A 406 -5.56 -34.50 -6.76
C ILE A 406 -6.96 -35.10 -6.94
N ARG A 407 -7.02 -36.20 -7.71
CA ARG A 407 -8.20 -37.02 -7.90
C ARG A 407 -8.16 -38.20 -6.95
N CYS A 408 -8.86 -38.05 -5.84
CA CYS A 408 -9.09 -39.11 -4.87
C CYS A 408 -10.56 -39.08 -4.43
N PRO A 409 -11.24 -40.23 -4.27
CA PRO A 409 -12.63 -40.28 -3.82
C PRO A 409 -12.93 -39.50 -2.54
N VAL A 410 -12.05 -39.58 -1.55
CA VAL A 410 -12.17 -38.84 -0.28
C VAL A 410 -10.88 -38.07 -0.03
N LYS A 411 -11.01 -36.76 0.17
CA LYS A 411 -9.89 -35.85 0.42
C LYS A 411 -10.13 -35.07 1.69
N TYR A 412 -9.20 -35.13 2.63
CA TYR A 412 -9.16 -34.37 3.87
C TYR A 412 -8.10 -33.28 3.75
N ALA A 413 -8.43 -32.08 4.19
CA ALA A 413 -7.58 -30.90 4.11
C ALA A 413 -7.37 -30.32 5.51
N VAL A 414 -6.13 -30.13 5.93
CA VAL A 414 -5.79 -29.57 7.24
C VAL A 414 -4.88 -28.37 7.07
N ASP A 415 -5.37 -27.20 7.47
CA ASP A 415 -4.56 -25.98 7.53
C ASP A 415 -5.21 -24.91 8.42
N HIS A 416 -4.43 -24.33 9.33
CA HIS A 416 -4.83 -23.18 10.14
C HIS A 416 -5.07 -21.90 9.32
N VAL A 417 -4.44 -21.73 8.15
CA VAL A 417 -4.57 -20.57 7.25
C VAL A 417 -4.99 -21.04 5.86
N CYS A 418 -6.25 -21.42 5.73
CA CYS A 418 -6.86 -21.74 4.44
C CYS A 418 -7.13 -20.49 3.60
N LYS A 419 -6.57 -20.44 2.39
CA LYS A 419 -6.80 -19.40 1.38
C LYS A 419 -7.55 -19.92 0.15
N VAL A 420 -8.10 -21.13 0.18
CA VAL A 420 -8.86 -21.66 -0.95
C VAL A 420 -10.22 -20.96 -1.03
N PRO A 421 -10.55 -20.28 -2.13
CA PRO A 421 -11.85 -19.62 -2.28
C PRO A 421 -12.96 -20.61 -2.61
N ASN A 422 -14.20 -20.29 -2.22
CA ASN A 422 -15.42 -21.03 -2.58
C ASN A 422 -15.29 -22.56 -2.36
N LEU A 423 -15.06 -22.92 -1.10
CA LEU A 423 -14.79 -24.30 -0.65
C LEU A 423 -16.05 -25.13 -0.35
N ASP A 424 -17.26 -24.62 -0.57
CA ASP A 424 -18.52 -25.24 -0.11
C ASP A 424 -18.65 -26.75 -0.42
N ARG A 425 -18.15 -27.20 -1.59
CA ARG A 425 -18.14 -28.63 -1.97
C ARG A 425 -17.24 -29.51 -1.11
N TYR A 426 -16.19 -28.93 -0.52
CA TYR A 426 -15.16 -29.60 0.28
C TYR A 426 -15.22 -29.23 1.76
N GLU A 427 -16.12 -28.32 2.15
CA GLU A 427 -16.13 -27.70 3.48
C GLU A 427 -16.18 -28.76 4.61
N ARG A 428 -16.97 -29.82 4.43
CA ARG A 428 -17.07 -30.90 5.41
C ARG A 428 -15.76 -31.66 5.65
N PHE A 429 -14.84 -31.64 4.69
CA PHE A 429 -13.55 -32.31 4.78
C PHE A 429 -12.38 -31.33 4.96
N PHE A 430 -12.68 -30.06 5.21
CA PHE A 430 -11.70 -29.03 5.46
C PHE A 430 -11.63 -28.69 6.95
N TYR A 431 -10.47 -28.89 7.56
CA TYR A 431 -10.22 -28.67 8.98
C TYR A 431 -9.32 -27.44 9.16
N LYS A 432 -9.93 -26.32 9.56
CA LYS A 432 -9.25 -25.04 9.84
C LYS A 432 -8.57 -25.07 11.21
N MET A 433 -7.50 -25.87 11.33
CA MET A 433 -6.78 -26.10 12.59
C MET A 433 -5.34 -26.53 12.29
N THR A 434 -4.52 -26.62 13.33
CA THR A 434 -3.18 -27.22 13.22
C THR A 434 -3.28 -28.74 13.01
N SER A 435 -2.22 -29.34 12.45
CA SER A 435 -2.13 -30.80 12.32
C SER A 435 -2.16 -31.51 13.68
N ASP A 436 -1.55 -30.91 14.70
CA ASP A 436 -1.57 -31.44 16.07
C ASP A 436 -2.99 -31.52 16.63
N GLU A 437 -3.79 -30.46 16.49
CA GLU A 437 -5.20 -30.46 16.90
C GLU A 437 -6.01 -31.50 16.13
N PHE A 438 -5.77 -31.61 14.82
CA PHE A 438 -6.43 -32.57 13.96
C PHE A 438 -6.15 -34.02 14.38
N PHE A 439 -4.88 -34.37 14.64
CA PHE A 439 -4.51 -35.72 15.07
C PHE A 439 -4.80 -36.01 16.54
N ALA A 440 -5.02 -34.99 17.37
CA ALA A 440 -5.53 -35.17 18.73
C ALA A 440 -7.01 -35.61 18.73
N ASN A 441 -7.82 -35.09 17.80
CA ASN A 441 -9.23 -35.46 17.65
C ASN A 441 -9.58 -35.75 16.16
N PRO A 442 -9.06 -36.85 15.60
CA PRO A 442 -9.27 -37.15 14.19
C PRO A 442 -10.73 -37.53 13.91
N PRO A 443 -11.24 -37.24 12.70
CA PRO A 443 -12.54 -37.70 12.23
C PRO A 443 -12.69 -39.21 12.38
N ARG A 444 -13.90 -39.65 12.75
CA ARG A 444 -14.18 -41.08 12.95
C ARG A 444 -13.91 -41.90 11.69
N GLU A 445 -14.15 -41.31 10.52
CA GLU A 445 -13.88 -41.92 9.22
C GLU A 445 -12.39 -42.26 9.04
N ILE A 446 -11.47 -41.47 9.62
CA ILE A 446 -10.03 -41.74 9.62
C ILE A 446 -9.67 -42.77 10.70
N VAL A 447 -10.28 -42.69 11.88
CA VAL A 447 -10.06 -43.66 12.96
C VAL A 447 -10.46 -45.08 12.54
N ASP A 448 -11.65 -45.22 11.95
CA ASP A 448 -12.22 -46.51 11.56
C ASP A 448 -11.69 -46.98 10.20
N GLY A 449 -11.46 -46.04 9.26
CA GLY A 449 -11.16 -46.34 7.87
C GLY A 449 -9.68 -46.23 7.48
N GLY A 450 -8.87 -45.51 8.24
CA GLY A 450 -7.45 -45.26 7.95
C GLY A 450 -7.20 -44.38 6.72
N LEU A 451 -5.95 -43.99 6.53
CA LEU A 451 -5.46 -43.17 5.43
C LEU A 451 -4.68 -44.03 4.42
N ASP A 452 -4.96 -43.83 3.13
CA ASP A 452 -4.22 -44.50 2.06
C ASP A 452 -3.00 -43.68 1.65
N ILE A 453 -3.17 -42.36 1.56
CA ILE A 453 -2.09 -41.44 1.18
C ILE A 453 -2.17 -40.15 1.99
N VAL A 454 -1.04 -39.71 2.51
CA VAL A 454 -0.91 -38.47 3.27
C VAL A 454 0.14 -37.61 2.59
N PHE A 455 -0.15 -36.34 2.36
CA PHE A 455 0.81 -35.35 1.87
C PHE A 455 1.08 -34.32 2.95
N ILE A 456 2.36 -34.09 3.24
CA ILE A 456 2.84 -33.19 4.28
C ILE A 456 3.64 -32.06 3.63
N ASP A 457 3.07 -30.86 3.70
CA ASP A 457 3.61 -29.59 3.21
C ASP A 457 3.22 -28.45 4.17
N GLY A 458 3.26 -28.78 5.47
CA GLY A 458 2.76 -27.95 6.57
C GLY A 458 3.80 -26.95 7.09
N LEU A 459 4.22 -27.13 8.35
CA LEU A 459 5.26 -26.29 8.93
C LEU A 459 6.64 -26.86 8.59
N HIS A 460 7.53 -26.03 8.02
CA HIS A 460 8.81 -26.49 7.48
C HIS A 460 9.91 -26.69 8.55
N THR A 461 9.53 -26.78 9.82
CA THR A 461 10.46 -27.10 10.92
C THR A 461 10.67 -28.61 11.02
N TYR A 462 11.85 -29.02 11.46
CA TYR A 462 12.17 -30.42 11.70
C TYR A 462 11.19 -31.08 12.68
N GLU A 463 10.92 -30.45 13.83
CA GLU A 463 10.13 -31.04 14.91
C GLU A 463 8.67 -31.26 14.50
N GLN A 464 8.07 -30.26 13.83
CA GLN A 464 6.68 -30.37 13.39
C GLN A 464 6.52 -31.35 12.23
N SER A 465 7.40 -31.31 11.23
CA SER A 465 7.31 -32.25 10.09
C SER A 465 7.53 -33.70 10.51
N LEU A 466 8.43 -33.97 11.47
CA LEU A 466 8.58 -35.29 12.07
C LEU A 466 7.32 -35.73 12.84
N ARG A 467 6.75 -34.84 13.66
CA ARG A 467 5.51 -35.10 14.40
C ARG A 467 4.34 -35.40 13.46
N ASP A 468 4.24 -34.67 12.35
CA ASP A 468 3.21 -34.89 11.33
C ASP A 468 3.35 -36.29 10.70
N VAL A 469 4.58 -36.72 10.39
CA VAL A 469 4.84 -38.08 9.89
C VAL A 469 4.44 -39.13 10.93
N GLU A 470 4.90 -39.01 12.18
CA GLU A 470 4.60 -39.99 13.24
C GLU A 470 3.10 -40.07 13.54
N ASN A 471 2.41 -38.92 13.54
CA ASN A 471 0.96 -38.90 13.69
C ASN A 471 0.24 -39.52 12.50
N ALA A 472 0.67 -39.21 11.27
CA ALA A 472 0.11 -39.82 10.07
C ALA A 472 0.29 -41.34 10.06
N LEU A 473 1.46 -41.85 10.48
CA LEU A 473 1.75 -43.29 10.54
C LEU A 473 0.75 -44.05 11.44
N ARG A 474 0.23 -43.43 12.51
CA ARG A 474 -0.76 -44.06 13.41
C ARG A 474 -2.07 -44.42 12.70
N PHE A 475 -2.43 -43.68 11.65
CA PHE A 475 -3.65 -43.87 10.87
C PHE A 475 -3.39 -44.39 9.45
N LEU A 476 -2.12 -44.47 9.04
CA LEU A 476 -1.72 -44.95 7.73
C LEU A 476 -1.95 -46.47 7.60
N LYS A 477 -2.65 -46.87 6.54
CA LYS A 477 -2.87 -48.29 6.21
C LYS A 477 -1.56 -49.00 5.88
N PRO A 478 -1.53 -50.35 5.93
CA PRO A 478 -0.32 -51.14 5.66
C PRO A 478 0.37 -50.80 4.32
N GLU A 479 -0.40 -50.64 3.25
CA GLU A 479 0.10 -50.29 1.91
C GLU A 479 0.12 -48.78 1.64
N GLY A 480 -0.18 -47.96 2.66
CA GLY A 480 -0.31 -46.53 2.50
C GLY A 480 1.04 -45.82 2.36
N PHE A 481 0.99 -44.60 1.84
CA PHE A 481 2.16 -43.75 1.61
C PHE A 481 2.01 -42.40 2.33
N ILE A 482 3.11 -41.93 2.90
CA ILE A 482 3.28 -40.53 3.28
C ILE A 482 4.23 -39.92 2.26
N VAL A 483 3.80 -38.82 1.64
CA VAL A 483 4.57 -38.01 0.71
C VAL A 483 4.91 -36.71 1.41
N MET A 484 6.18 -36.32 1.39
CA MET A 484 6.67 -35.09 2.02
C MET A 484 7.24 -34.16 0.97
N HIS A 485 6.98 -32.85 1.08
CA HIS A 485 7.63 -31.85 0.24
C HIS A 485 8.91 -31.31 0.90
N ASP A 486 9.67 -30.46 0.19
CA ASP A 486 10.76 -29.67 0.78
C ASP A 486 11.91 -30.46 1.44
N CYS A 487 12.14 -31.71 1.00
CA CYS A 487 13.15 -32.61 1.58
C CYS A 487 14.57 -32.42 1.04
N LEU A 488 14.80 -31.53 0.07
CA LEU A 488 16.08 -31.31 -0.61
C LEU A 488 16.37 -29.81 -0.79
N PRO A 489 16.83 -29.10 0.26
CA PRO A 489 17.26 -27.71 0.14
C PRO A 489 18.47 -27.56 -0.81
N ASP A 490 18.54 -26.41 -1.50
CA ASP A 490 19.62 -26.10 -2.44
C ASP A 490 20.67 -25.10 -1.90
N SER A 491 20.42 -24.53 -0.72
CA SER A 491 21.32 -23.55 -0.10
C SER A 491 21.09 -23.43 1.42
N PRO A 492 22.06 -22.86 2.17
CA PRO A 492 21.86 -22.47 3.57
C PRO A 492 20.66 -21.56 3.80
N ALA A 493 20.36 -20.64 2.87
CA ALA A 493 19.19 -19.75 2.99
C ALA A 493 17.87 -20.54 2.92
N THR A 494 17.79 -21.47 1.97
CA THR A 494 16.60 -22.30 1.76
C THR A 494 16.37 -23.26 2.93
N ALA A 495 17.47 -23.75 3.52
CA ALA A 495 17.49 -24.66 4.68
C ALA A 495 17.41 -23.97 6.05
N ALA A 496 17.25 -22.64 6.09
CA ALA A 496 17.27 -21.90 7.36
C ALA A 496 16.10 -22.34 8.28
N PRO A 497 16.26 -22.36 9.61
CA PRO A 497 15.22 -22.79 10.55
C PRO A 497 13.91 -22.00 10.44
N THR A 498 14.00 -20.71 10.10
CA THR A 498 12.82 -19.84 9.93
C THR A 498 12.83 -19.07 8.61
N LEU A 499 11.64 -18.74 8.11
CA LEU A 499 11.48 -17.88 6.93
C LEU A 499 12.08 -16.48 7.14
N GLU A 500 12.07 -15.96 8.37
CA GLU A 500 12.66 -14.66 8.69
C GLU A 500 14.18 -14.68 8.53
N GLU A 501 14.84 -15.71 9.04
CA GLU A 501 16.28 -15.91 8.86
C GLU A 501 16.63 -16.15 7.40
N ALA A 502 15.84 -16.96 6.69
CA ALA A 502 15.98 -17.17 5.25
C ALA A 502 15.99 -15.82 4.52
N ARG A 503 14.99 -14.94 4.76
CA ARG A 503 14.88 -13.62 4.12
C ARG A 503 16.06 -12.68 4.39
N LYS A 504 16.73 -12.81 5.54
CA LYS A 504 17.91 -12.01 5.89
C LYS A 504 19.20 -12.56 5.26
N HIS A 505 19.18 -13.80 4.76
CA HIS A 505 20.36 -14.44 4.21
C HIS A 505 20.68 -13.94 2.79
N PRO A 506 21.95 -13.63 2.46
CA PRO A 506 22.34 -13.11 1.13
C PRO A 506 22.02 -14.05 -0.05
N GLN A 507 21.83 -15.33 0.21
CA GLN A 507 21.54 -16.36 -0.81
C GLN A 507 20.04 -16.63 -1.00
N PHE A 508 19.15 -15.90 -0.32
CA PHE A 508 17.71 -16.14 -0.44
C PHE A 508 17.18 -15.74 -1.81
N LYS A 509 16.61 -16.71 -2.52
CA LYS A 509 16.06 -16.55 -3.87
C LYS A 509 14.53 -16.52 -3.90
N GLY A 510 13.88 -16.42 -2.74
CA GLY A 510 12.41 -16.39 -2.62
C GLY A 510 11.73 -17.72 -2.28
N ALA A 511 12.49 -18.81 -2.13
CA ALA A 511 12.00 -20.12 -1.71
C ALA A 511 12.61 -20.53 -0.36
N TRP A 512 11.85 -21.26 0.46
CA TRP A 512 12.24 -21.71 1.79
C TRP A 512 11.64 -23.09 2.06
N THR A 513 12.51 -24.08 2.29
CA THR A 513 12.14 -25.48 2.58
C THR A 513 12.32 -25.84 4.05
N GLY A 514 12.92 -24.93 4.83
CA GLY A 514 13.25 -25.15 6.23
C GLY A 514 14.11 -26.38 6.45
N GLU A 515 13.83 -27.09 7.55
CA GLU A 515 14.64 -28.20 8.05
C GLU A 515 13.97 -29.57 7.84
N VAL A 516 13.00 -29.66 6.93
CA VAL A 516 12.24 -30.90 6.65
C VAL A 516 13.16 -32.06 6.24
N TYR A 517 14.29 -31.78 5.60
CA TYR A 517 15.28 -32.82 5.27
C TYR A 517 15.78 -33.58 6.52
N LYS A 518 15.86 -32.94 7.70
CA LYS A 518 16.26 -33.59 8.95
C LYS A 518 15.26 -34.67 9.39
N THR A 519 13.98 -34.51 9.05
CA THR A 519 12.95 -35.55 9.28
C THR A 519 13.26 -36.82 8.48
N ILE A 520 13.72 -36.70 7.24
CA ILE A 520 14.15 -37.85 6.44
C ILE A 520 15.34 -38.57 7.10
N LEU A 521 16.34 -37.81 7.58
CA LEU A 521 17.49 -38.37 8.29
C LEU A 521 17.05 -39.08 9.57
N HIS A 522 16.20 -38.45 10.37
CA HIS A 522 15.67 -39.00 11.61
C HIS A 522 15.00 -40.36 11.38
N LEU A 523 14.07 -40.44 10.42
CA LEU A 523 13.35 -41.67 10.13
C LEU A 523 14.31 -42.76 9.66
N ARG A 524 15.31 -42.43 8.83
CA ARG A 524 16.30 -43.41 8.33
C ARG A 524 17.31 -43.86 9.38
N ALA A 525 17.54 -43.08 10.42
CA ALA A 525 18.40 -43.45 11.53
C ALA A 525 17.66 -44.32 12.56
N THR A 526 16.36 -44.10 12.75
CA THR A 526 15.62 -44.64 13.91
C THR A 526 14.53 -45.66 13.58
N ARG A 527 14.05 -45.74 12.33
CA ARG A 527 12.91 -46.58 11.95
C ARG A 527 13.35 -47.74 11.05
N ASP A 528 13.47 -48.92 11.64
CA ASP A 528 13.78 -50.17 10.93
C ASP A 528 12.53 -50.83 10.29
N ASP A 529 11.35 -50.24 10.50
CA ASP A 529 10.05 -50.67 9.99
C ASP A 529 9.52 -49.82 8.82
N LEU A 530 10.30 -48.82 8.36
CA LEU A 530 9.92 -47.91 7.28
C LEU A 530 10.87 -47.98 6.08
N PHE A 531 10.30 -47.93 4.87
CA PHE A 531 11.02 -47.54 3.67
C PHE A 531 10.94 -46.02 3.53
N VAL A 532 12.10 -45.37 3.43
CA VAL A 532 12.22 -43.91 3.27
C VAL A 532 13.18 -43.59 2.13
N ALA A 533 12.75 -42.75 1.20
CA ALA A 533 13.55 -42.25 0.08
C ALA A 533 13.08 -40.87 -0.37
N VAL A 534 13.96 -40.06 -0.94
CA VAL A 534 13.60 -38.77 -1.54
C VAL A 534 13.77 -38.84 -3.05
N VAL A 535 12.78 -38.41 -3.81
CA VAL A 535 12.89 -38.26 -5.26
C VAL A 535 13.45 -36.87 -5.56
N ASN A 536 14.52 -36.80 -6.36
CA ASN A 536 15.16 -35.57 -6.79
C ASN A 536 14.30 -34.79 -7.82
N THR A 537 13.24 -34.17 -7.32
CA THR A 537 12.35 -33.30 -8.08
C THR A 537 11.63 -32.35 -7.11
N ASP A 538 11.17 -31.20 -7.58
CA ASP A 538 10.25 -30.32 -6.83
C ASP A 538 10.71 -30.10 -5.38
N TRP A 539 11.91 -29.54 -5.17
CA TRP A 539 12.51 -29.32 -3.83
C TRP A 539 12.73 -30.57 -2.97
N GLY A 540 12.66 -31.75 -3.57
CA GLY A 540 12.82 -33.04 -2.91
C GLY A 540 11.48 -33.55 -2.41
N VAL A 541 10.97 -34.60 -3.04
CA VAL A 541 9.72 -35.26 -2.62
C VAL A 541 10.06 -36.53 -1.86
N GLY A 542 9.90 -36.49 -0.53
CA GLY A 542 10.05 -37.64 0.35
C GLY A 542 8.92 -38.66 0.16
N ILE A 543 9.27 -39.94 0.18
CA ILE A 543 8.36 -41.08 0.12
C ILE A 543 8.64 -41.93 1.36
N VAL A 544 7.64 -42.06 2.22
CA VAL A 544 7.69 -42.86 3.45
C VAL A 544 6.55 -43.88 3.38
N ARG A 545 6.85 -45.16 3.64
CA ARG A 545 5.84 -46.21 3.76
C ARG A 545 6.31 -47.30 4.72
N ARG A 546 5.38 -48.12 5.19
CA ARG A 546 5.71 -49.31 5.99
C ARG A 546 6.48 -50.33 5.13
N GLY A 547 7.51 -50.93 5.70
CA GLY A 547 8.32 -51.94 5.02
C GLY A 547 9.79 -51.87 5.41
N LYS A 548 10.57 -52.87 4.99
CA LYS A 548 11.99 -52.91 5.32
C LYS A 548 12.73 -51.71 4.70
N PRO A 549 13.58 -51.01 5.46
CA PRO A 549 14.45 -49.98 4.91
C PRO A 549 15.41 -50.59 3.89
N GLU A 550 15.74 -49.82 2.85
CA GLU A 550 16.79 -50.18 1.89
C GLU A 550 18.18 -50.05 2.54
N SER A 551 18.31 -49.11 3.46
CA SER A 551 19.50 -48.86 4.28
C SER A 551 19.11 -48.06 5.52
N ILE A 552 19.84 -48.28 6.61
CA ILE A 552 19.81 -47.48 7.84
C ILE A 552 21.06 -46.60 7.85
N ILE A 553 20.94 -45.36 8.31
CA ILE A 553 22.08 -44.46 8.46
C ILE A 553 22.56 -44.44 9.91
N GLU A 554 23.87 -44.36 10.09
CA GLU A 554 24.50 -44.27 11.41
C GLU A 554 24.67 -42.80 11.78
N LEU A 555 23.61 -42.20 12.34
CA LEU A 555 23.61 -40.85 12.93
C LEU A 555 22.80 -40.89 14.22
N ASP A 556 23.29 -40.25 15.27
CA ASP A 556 22.48 -40.02 16.46
C ASP A 556 21.55 -38.79 16.32
N LEU A 557 20.61 -38.65 17.24
CA LEU A 557 19.60 -37.59 17.19
C LEU A 557 20.20 -36.19 17.40
N GLU A 558 21.27 -36.08 18.19
CA GLU A 558 21.94 -34.82 18.48
C GLU A 558 22.74 -34.34 17.27
N GLU A 559 23.38 -35.27 16.55
CA GLU A 559 24.03 -35.03 15.26
C GLU A 559 23.03 -34.52 14.22
N ILE A 560 21.84 -35.12 14.13
CA ILE A 560 20.79 -34.68 13.18
C ILE A 560 20.28 -33.29 13.52
N GLU A 561 19.96 -33.02 14.80
CA GLU A 561 19.43 -31.73 15.25
C GLU A 561 20.43 -30.59 14.98
N LYS A 562 21.72 -30.82 15.22
CA LYS A 562 22.79 -29.82 15.03
C LYS A 562 23.35 -29.76 13.61
N MET A 563 22.91 -30.65 12.71
CA MET A 563 23.45 -30.74 11.37
C MET A 563 23.26 -29.43 10.60
N THR A 564 24.37 -28.89 10.12
CA THR A 564 24.37 -27.72 9.22
C THR A 564 24.06 -28.14 7.78
N TYR A 565 23.61 -27.19 6.96
CA TYR A 565 23.39 -27.44 5.53
C TYR A 565 24.66 -27.94 4.83
N GLU A 566 25.83 -27.40 5.19
CA GLU A 566 27.12 -27.75 4.60
C GLU A 566 27.51 -29.19 4.91
N GLU A 567 27.23 -29.68 6.12
CA GLU A 567 27.46 -31.07 6.51
C GLU A 567 26.49 -32.00 5.79
N PHE A 568 25.21 -31.65 5.76
CA PHE A 568 24.19 -32.38 5.01
C PHE A 568 24.55 -32.51 3.53
N ASN A 569 24.90 -31.39 2.88
CA ASN A 569 25.11 -31.35 1.43
C ASN A 569 26.29 -32.20 0.96
N LYS A 570 27.28 -32.47 1.82
CA LYS A 570 28.41 -33.38 1.52
C LYS A 570 27.97 -34.81 1.24
N ASN A 571 26.93 -35.29 1.94
CA ASN A 571 26.49 -36.68 1.91
C ASN A 571 24.99 -36.84 1.61
N LYS A 572 24.33 -35.81 1.07
CA LYS A 572 22.88 -35.77 0.88
C LYS A 572 22.31 -36.96 0.08
N GLU A 573 23.06 -37.49 -0.88
CA GLU A 573 22.63 -38.66 -1.65
C GLU A 573 22.46 -39.88 -0.73
N TYR A 574 23.45 -40.11 0.13
CA TYR A 574 23.41 -41.16 1.13
C TYR A 574 22.37 -40.86 2.21
N TYR A 575 22.30 -39.65 2.75
CA TYR A 575 21.40 -39.29 3.86
C TYR A 575 19.91 -39.24 3.50
N LEU A 576 19.57 -38.96 2.24
CA LEU A 576 18.18 -38.93 1.79
C LEU A 576 17.72 -40.23 1.12
N ASN A 577 18.62 -41.19 0.90
CA ASN A 577 18.41 -42.27 -0.07
C ASN A 577 17.90 -41.67 -1.40
N LEU A 578 18.65 -40.68 -1.92
CA LEU A 578 18.18 -39.80 -2.99
C LEU A 578 18.02 -40.59 -4.29
N LYS A 579 16.83 -40.56 -4.88
CA LYS A 579 16.47 -41.28 -6.09
C LYS A 579 16.31 -40.31 -7.27
N PRO A 580 16.82 -40.66 -8.47
CA PRO A 580 16.54 -39.90 -9.69
C PRO A 580 15.06 -40.04 -10.10
N LYS A 581 14.54 -39.13 -10.92
CA LYS A 581 13.12 -39.15 -11.38
C LYS A 581 12.72 -40.48 -12.02
N ASP A 582 13.59 -41.06 -12.85
CA ASP A 582 13.35 -42.33 -13.54
C ASP A 582 13.16 -43.52 -12.59
N TRP A 583 13.74 -43.45 -11.39
CA TRP A 583 13.52 -44.48 -10.37
C TRP A 583 12.05 -44.54 -9.97
N PHE A 584 11.39 -43.39 -9.79
CA PHE A 584 9.99 -43.37 -9.38
C PHE A 584 9.07 -43.95 -10.46
N PHE A 585 9.31 -43.61 -11.73
CA PHE A 585 8.53 -44.20 -12.83
C PHE A 585 8.64 -45.72 -12.88
N LYS A 586 9.84 -46.27 -12.65
CA LYS A 586 10.04 -47.71 -12.54
C LYS A 586 9.33 -48.26 -11.30
N TYR A 587 9.48 -47.61 -10.16
CA TYR A 587 8.89 -48.00 -8.89
C TYR A 587 7.37 -48.18 -8.96
N VAL A 588 6.65 -47.27 -9.61
CA VAL A 588 5.18 -47.37 -9.78
C VAL A 588 4.73 -48.23 -10.97
N SER A 589 5.66 -48.66 -11.83
CA SER A 589 5.37 -49.55 -12.97
C SER A 589 5.41 -51.03 -12.59
N TYR A 590 6.19 -51.39 -11.57
CA TYR A 590 6.22 -52.73 -10.95
C TYR A 590 5.10 -52.88 -9.94
#